data_AF-A0A9E2XVA7-F1
#
_entry.id   AF-A0A9E2XVA7-F1
#
_cell.length_a   1.000
_cell.length_b   1.000
_cell.length_c   1.000
_cell.angle_alpha   90.00
_cell.angle_beta   90.00
_cell.angle_gamma   90.00
#
_symmetry.space_group_name_H-M   'P 1'
#
loop_
_entity.id
_entity.type
_entity.pdbx_description
1 polymer ?
#
loop_
_entity_poly.entity_id
_entity_poly.type
_entity_poly.pdbx_seq_one_letter_code
_entity_poly.pdbx_strand_id
1 'polypeptide(L)'
;MLRRFPPRAAEWGRNAGFALIIVLWTLVLIGFIVAHMTASGRTEVRIAGNLVANSAAQAAADGAIFEAIFNLSDPQPDQRWPADGTPRRVAVGNSQVILRVEDEAFWINPSTA
;
A
#
# COMPACT_ATOMS: atom_id res chain seq x y z
N MET A 1 -62.05 1.71 -56.97
CA MET A 1 -60.80 2.50 -56.99
C MET A 1 -59.88 2.00 -55.87
N LEU A 2 -58.86 1.20 -56.18
CA LEU A 2 -57.91 0.63 -55.22
C LEU A 2 -56.59 1.41 -55.29
N ARG A 3 -56.28 2.21 -54.26
CA ARG A 3 -54.95 2.85 -54.11
C ARG A 3 -53.96 1.81 -53.57
N ARG A 4 -53.07 1.34 -54.43
CA ARG A 4 -51.90 0.52 -54.06
C ARG A 4 -50.84 1.44 -53.44
N PHE A 5 -50.50 1.23 -52.16
CA PHE A 5 -49.32 1.84 -51.54
C PHE A 5 -48.08 1.00 -51.91
N PRO A 6 -46.98 1.61 -52.40
CA PRO A 6 -45.75 0.86 -52.62
C PRO A 6 -45.09 0.52 -51.28
N PRO A 7 -44.54 -0.70 -51.12
CA PRO A 7 -43.73 -1.04 -49.96
C PRO A 7 -42.39 -0.28 -50.03
N ARG A 8 -42.09 0.53 -49.02
CA ARG A 8 -40.73 1.05 -48.81
C ARG A 8 -39.86 -0.13 -48.38
N ALA A 9 -39.09 -0.70 -49.31
CA ALA A 9 -38.06 -1.67 -48.99
C ALA A 9 -37.08 -1.01 -48.02
N ALA A 10 -36.95 -1.59 -46.83
CA ALA A 10 -36.10 -1.07 -45.78
C ALA A 10 -34.63 -1.11 -46.23
N GLU A 11 -34.10 0.05 -46.61
CA GLU A 11 -32.67 0.26 -46.88
C GLU A 11 -31.82 0.28 -45.60
N TRP A 12 -32.35 -0.22 -44.48
CA TRP A 12 -31.72 -0.21 -43.16
C TRP A 12 -30.72 -1.35 -42.91
N GLY A 13 -30.49 -2.25 -43.87
CA GLY A 13 -29.69 -3.46 -43.65
C GLY A 13 -28.17 -3.31 -43.72
N ARG A 14 -27.63 -2.30 -44.43
CA ARG A 14 -26.17 -2.21 -44.68
C ARG A 14 -25.42 -1.25 -43.75
N ASN A 15 -26.02 -0.09 -43.43
CA ASN A 15 -25.37 0.90 -42.57
C ASN A 15 -25.44 0.54 -41.08
N ALA A 16 -26.45 -0.24 -40.66
CA ALA A 16 -26.60 -0.68 -39.28
C ALA A 16 -25.48 -1.65 -38.84
N GLY A 17 -25.04 -2.55 -39.74
CA GLY A 17 -23.94 -3.47 -39.45
C GLY A 17 -22.61 -2.75 -39.24
N PHE A 18 -22.30 -1.78 -40.11
CA PHE A 18 -21.07 -0.98 -39.99
C PHE A 18 -21.07 -0.10 -38.74
N ALA A 19 -22.21 0.54 -38.43
CA ALA A 19 -22.36 1.32 -37.20
C ALA A 19 -22.16 0.45 -35.94
N LEU A 20 -22.71 -0.76 -35.93
CA LEU A 20 -22.55 -1.69 -34.80
C LEU A 20 -21.09 -2.11 -34.61
N ILE A 21 -20.35 -2.37 -35.70
CA ILE A 21 -18.93 -2.72 -35.63
C ILE A 21 -18.14 -1.58 -34.99
N ILE A 22 -18.37 -0.33 -35.39
CA ILE A 22 -17.70 0.82 -34.79
C ILE A 22 -18.03 0.91 -33.29
N VAL A 23 -19.29 0.78 -32.90
CA VAL A 23 -19.70 0.83 -31.49
C VAL A 23 -19.10 -0.32 -30.68
N LEU A 24 -19.06 -1.53 -31.23
CA LEU A 24 -18.45 -2.67 -30.56
C LEU A 24 -16.95 -2.42 -30.37
N TRP A 25 -16.26 -1.92 -31.40
CA TRP A 25 -14.84 -1.62 -31.31
C TRP A 25 -14.55 -0.47 -30.33
N THR A 26 -15.37 0.57 -30.29
CA THR A 26 -15.20 1.64 -29.30
C THR A 26 -15.46 1.12 -27.89
N LEU A 27 -16.47 0.27 -27.67
CA LEU A 27 -16.70 -0.39 -26.38
C LEU A 27 -15.52 -1.27 -25.96
N VAL A 28 -14.91 -2.01 -26.89
CA VAL A 28 -13.70 -2.80 -26.62
C VAL A 28 -12.53 -1.90 -26.22
N LEU A 29 -12.27 -0.81 -26.94
CA LEU A 29 -11.20 0.14 -26.61
C LEU A 29 -11.43 0.82 -25.25
N ILE A 30 -12.66 1.26 -24.98
CA ILE A 30 -13.03 1.84 -23.68
C ILE A 30 -12.84 0.80 -22.57
N GLY A 31 -13.34 -0.43 -22.76
CA GLY A 31 -13.21 -1.51 -21.80
C GLY A 31 -11.74 -1.86 -21.50
N PHE A 32 -10.89 -1.86 -22.53
CA PHE A 32 -9.45 -2.09 -22.38
C PHE A 32 -8.78 -0.97 -21.54
N ILE A 33 -9.10 0.30 -21.82
CA ILE A 33 -8.60 1.45 -21.05
C ILE A 33 -9.04 1.36 -19.58
N VAL A 34 -10.32 1.08 -19.33
CA VAL A 34 -10.88 0.95 -17.98
C VAL A 34 -10.24 -0.21 -17.22
N ALA A 35 -10.02 -1.36 -17.88
CA ALA A 35 -9.37 -2.51 -17.28
C ALA A 35 -7.94 -2.17 -16.85
N HIS A 36 -7.16 -1.53 -17.73
CA HIS A 36 -5.81 -1.05 -17.42
C HIS A 36 -5.81 -0.06 -16.25
N MET A 37 -6.69 0.93 -16.27
CA MET A 37 -6.77 1.96 -15.23
C MET A 37 -7.20 1.38 -13.88
N THR A 38 -8.09 0.38 -13.87
CA THR A 38 -8.51 -0.32 -12.65
C THR A 38 -7.36 -1.16 -12.07
N ALA A 39 -6.58 -1.84 -12.92
CA ALA A 39 -5.42 -2.61 -12.49
C ALA A 39 -4.30 -1.71 -11.92
N SER A 40 -4.02 -0.58 -12.57
CA SER A 40 -3.03 0.39 -12.10
C SER A 40 -3.47 1.10 -10.81
N GLY A 41 -4.72 1.55 -10.74
CA GLY A 41 -5.24 2.25 -9.56
C GLY A 41 -5.23 1.40 -8.29
N ARG A 42 -5.54 0.09 -8.40
CA ARG A 42 -5.39 -0.85 -7.27
C ARG A 42 -3.95 -1.00 -6.80
N THR A 43 -3.00 -0.89 -7.72
CA THR A 43 -1.57 -1.03 -7.43
C THR A 43 -1.04 0.22 -6.73
N GLU A 44 -1.36 1.42 -7.24
CA GLU A 44 -0.94 2.69 -6.64
C GLU A 44 -1.48 2.86 -5.21
N VAL A 45 -2.76 2.52 -4.98
CA VAL A 45 -3.35 2.54 -3.63
C VAL A 45 -2.61 1.60 -2.68
N ARG A 46 -2.23 0.40 -3.15
CA ARG A 46 -1.47 -0.56 -2.34
C ARG A 46 -0.06 -0.06 -2.03
N ILE A 47 0.62 0.58 -2.98
CA ILE A 47 1.95 1.17 -2.77
C ILE A 47 1.87 2.30 -1.74
N ALA A 48 0.91 3.21 -1.89
CA ALA A 48 0.70 4.30 -0.94
C ALA A 48 0.41 3.77 0.48
N GLY A 49 -0.43 2.75 0.59
CA GLY A 49 -0.71 2.10 1.88
C GLY A 49 0.53 1.49 2.53
N ASN A 50 1.38 0.82 1.75
CA ASN A 50 2.64 0.26 2.25
C ASN A 50 3.62 1.35 2.72
N LEU A 51 3.71 2.46 1.98
CA LEU A 51 4.57 3.58 2.37
C LEU A 51 4.15 4.18 3.71
N VAL A 52 2.84 4.40 3.90
CA VAL A 52 2.29 4.91 5.17
C VAL A 52 2.56 3.93 6.31
N ALA A 53 2.33 2.63 6.10
CA ALA A 53 2.59 1.62 7.11
C ALA A 53 4.08 1.55 7.50
N ASN A 54 4.97 1.66 6.51
CA ASN A 54 6.41 1.67 6.76
C ASN A 54 6.85 2.92 7.55
N SER A 55 6.36 4.10 7.18
CA SER A 55 6.64 5.34 7.92
C SER A 55 6.12 5.28 9.35
N ALA A 56 4.94 4.70 9.59
CA ALA A 56 4.41 4.52 10.93
C ALA A 56 5.23 3.52 11.76
N ALA A 57 5.68 2.42 11.15
CA ALA A 57 6.55 1.45 11.80
C ALA A 57 7.91 2.06 12.17
N GLN A 58 8.48 2.87 11.28
CA GLN A 58 9.76 3.55 11.54
C GLN A 58 9.63 4.59 12.65
N ALA A 59 8.59 5.42 12.63
CA ALA A 59 8.34 6.37 13.70
C ALA A 59 8.10 5.68 15.06
N ALA A 60 7.43 4.52 15.06
CA ALA A 60 7.26 3.71 16.26
C ALA A 60 8.59 3.15 16.78
N ALA A 61 9.47 2.68 15.88
CA ALA A 61 10.79 2.20 16.25
C ALA A 61 11.65 3.34 16.85
N ASP A 62 11.65 4.52 16.24
CA ASP A 62 12.37 5.69 16.74
C ASP A 62 11.86 6.09 18.14
N GLY A 63 10.54 6.14 18.34
CA GLY A 63 9.96 6.40 19.66
C GLY A 63 10.34 5.35 20.70
N ALA A 64 10.43 4.08 20.29
CA ALA A 64 10.82 2.99 21.18
C ALA A 64 12.30 3.10 21.59
N ILE A 65 13.16 3.59 20.71
CA ILE A 65 14.56 3.92 21.04
C ILE A 65 14.61 5.02 22.11
N PHE A 66 13.83 6.10 21.96
CA PHE A 66 13.79 7.15 22.98
C PHE A 66 13.30 6.63 24.34
N GLU A 67 12.30 5.74 24.35
CA GLU A 67 11.85 5.11 25.58
C GLU A 67 12.92 4.21 26.21
N ALA A 68 13.64 3.42 25.41
CA ALA A 68 14.79 2.65 25.89
C ALA A 68 15.86 3.55 26.51
N ILE A 69 16.25 4.64 25.84
CA ILE A 69 17.24 5.60 26.35
C ILE A 69 16.76 6.21 27.67
N PHE A 70 15.49 6.60 27.76
CA PHE A 70 14.92 7.17 28.98
C PHE A 70 15.03 6.19 30.16
N ASN A 71 14.62 4.93 29.96
CA ASN A 71 14.67 3.90 31.00
C ASN A 71 16.09 3.45 31.35
N LEU A 72 17.03 3.49 30.40
CA LEU A 72 18.46 3.23 30.66
C LEU A 72 19.14 4.39 31.39
N SER A 73 18.63 5.61 31.22
CA SER A 73 19.19 6.82 31.84
C SER A 73 18.53 7.17 33.18
N ASP A 74 17.64 6.31 33.70
CA ASP A 74 16.93 6.56 34.95
C ASP A 74 17.94 6.80 36.10
N PRO A 75 17.84 7.91 36.86
CA PRO A 75 18.72 8.19 38.00
C PRO A 75 18.62 7.15 39.12
N GLN A 76 17.48 6.45 39.26
CA GLN A 76 17.30 5.41 40.27
C GLN A 76 17.78 4.05 39.74
N PRO A 77 18.85 3.46 40.32
CA PRO A 77 19.41 2.20 39.84
C PRO A 77 18.41 1.05 39.81
N ASP A 78 17.44 1.05 40.74
CA ASP A 78 16.43 -0.01 40.87
C ASP A 78 15.33 0.04 39.80
N GLN A 79 15.12 1.21 39.16
CA GLN A 79 14.15 1.39 38.06
C GLN A 79 14.80 1.35 36.68
N ARG A 80 16.13 1.47 36.64
CA ARG A 80 16.91 1.41 35.40
C ARG A 80 16.79 0.04 34.75
N TRP A 81 16.58 0.03 33.43
CA TRP A 81 16.56 -1.23 32.70
C TRP A 81 17.94 -1.87 32.64
N PRO A 82 18.06 -3.18 32.91
CA PRO A 82 19.28 -3.92 32.61
C PRO A 82 19.45 -4.09 31.10
N ALA A 83 20.69 -3.95 30.60
CA ALA A 83 21.09 -4.21 29.22
C ALA A 83 21.43 -5.71 29.02
N ASP A 84 20.52 -6.59 29.44
CA ASP A 84 20.71 -8.04 29.56
C ASP A 84 20.21 -8.84 28.34
N GLY A 85 19.70 -8.17 27.31
CA GLY A 85 19.09 -8.81 26.14
C GLY A 85 17.67 -9.31 26.36
N THR A 86 17.03 -8.99 27.49
CA THR A 86 15.64 -9.37 27.74
C THR A 86 14.69 -8.62 26.79
N PRO A 87 13.85 -9.31 26.00
CA PRO A 87 12.89 -8.64 25.13
C PRO A 87 11.80 -7.95 25.95
N ARG A 88 11.63 -6.65 25.75
CA ARG A 88 10.64 -5.81 26.43
C ARG A 88 9.65 -5.27 25.41
N ARG A 89 8.37 -5.32 25.75
CA ARG A 89 7.31 -4.78 24.89
C ARG A 89 6.98 -3.37 25.34
N VAL A 90 7.04 -2.45 24.38
CA VAL A 90 6.80 -1.03 24.56
C VAL A 90 5.68 -0.59 23.63
N ALA A 91 4.83 0.32 24.09
CA ALA A 91 3.76 0.90 23.29
C ALA A 91 4.15 2.31 22.84
N VAL A 92 4.27 2.52 21.53
CA VAL A 92 4.57 3.82 20.93
C VAL A 92 3.36 4.25 20.10
N GLY A 93 2.57 5.17 20.66
CA GLY A 93 1.27 5.54 20.08
C GLY A 93 0.33 4.33 20.00
N ASN A 94 -0.04 3.94 18.78
CA ASN A 94 -0.91 2.78 18.52
C ASN A 94 -0.14 1.50 18.15
N SER A 95 1.20 1.55 18.13
CA SER A 95 2.05 0.44 17.72
C SER A 95 2.70 -0.23 18.93
N GLN A 96 2.75 -1.57 18.93
CA GLN A 96 3.54 -2.33 19.91
C GLN A 96 4.90 -2.67 19.31
N VAL A 97 5.97 -2.28 20.00
CA VAL A 97 7.36 -2.53 19.59
C VAL A 97 7.98 -3.49 20.60
N ILE A 98 8.78 -4.44 20.12
CA ILE A 98 9.59 -5.30 20.98
C ILE A 98 11.03 -4.78 20.89
N LEU A 99 11.57 -4.38 22.03
CA LEU A 99 12.92 -3.86 22.19
C LEU A 99 13.80 -4.90 22.87
N ARG A 100 15.08 -4.91 22.51
CA ARG A 100 16.12 -5.69 23.17
C ARG A 100 17.34 -4.79 23.31
N VAL A 101 17.87 -4.69 24.52
CA VAL A 101 19.06 -3.89 24.82
C VAL A 101 20.12 -4.85 25.31
N GLU A 102 21.28 -4.86 24.66
CA GLU A 102 22.42 -5.71 25.00
C GLU A 102 23.65 -4.81 25.18
N ASP A 103 24.52 -5.18 26.12
CA ASP A 103 25.84 -4.56 26.27
C ASP A 103 26.81 -5.12 25.22
N GLU A 104 27.32 -4.25 24.36
CA GLU A 104 28.27 -4.60 23.30
C GLU A 104 29.72 -4.69 23.79
N ALA A 105 30.02 -4.32 25.03
CA ALA A 105 31.38 -4.32 25.59
C ALA A 105 32.05 -5.71 25.60
N PHE A 106 31.29 -6.79 25.45
CA PHE A 106 31.80 -8.16 25.38
C PHE A 106 32.33 -8.57 23.99
N TRP A 107 32.12 -7.75 22.95
CA TRP A 107 32.53 -8.06 21.58
C TRP A 107 33.89 -7.45 21.25
N ILE A 108 34.73 -8.19 20.50
CA ILE A 108 36.01 -7.66 19.99
C ILE A 108 35.69 -6.64 18.90
N ASN A 109 36.11 -5.39 19.09
CA ASN A 109 35.96 -4.35 18.06
C ASN A 109 36.99 -4.56 16.92
N PRO A 110 36.56 -4.84 15.68
CA PRO A 110 37.47 -5.02 14.56
C PRO A 110 38.03 -3.71 13.98
N SER A 111 37.47 -2.54 14.34
CA SER A 111 37.88 -1.24 13.79
C SER A 111 39.12 -0.63 14.47
N THR A 112 39.75 -1.35 15.40
CA THR A 112 40.93 -0.90 16.15
C THR A 112 42.24 -1.58 15.72
N ALA A 113 42.21 -2.37 14.63
CA ALA A 113 43.38 -3.02 14.02
C ALA A 113 44.05 -2.14 12.95
#